data_AF-A0AAV6YP32-F1
#
_entry.id   AF-A0AAV6YP32-F1
#
_cell.length_a   1.000
_cell.length_b   1.000
_cell.length_c   1.000
_cell.angle_alpha   90.00
_cell.angle_beta   90.00
_cell.angle_gamma   90.00
#
_symmetry.space_group_name_H-M   'P 1'
#
loop_
_entity.id
_entity.type
_entity.pdbx_description
1 polymer ?
#
loop_
_entity_poly.entity_id
_entity_poly.type
_entity_poly.pdbx_seq_one_letter_code
_entity_poly.pdbx_strand_id
1 'polypeptide(L)'
;MSSLVVLESRSVLRFCRVLLRPGIRLYTAGASAGDVLLDVCLRRRFILGEGLIAASILRGGHSLGPPGIQMKKNLIKQWWEMVELSREHVLPIDTSLHPPGPTGLPRQDLLQGALRHYVSCLELVNWKLPFGIAEVGKCFHTIADGDCRSGERTLGSLCWFCSSKTLSQWRDYWLRHRLLWWRRVSGPPSMVMGV
;
A
#
# COMPACT_ATOMS: atom_id res chain seq x y z
N MET A 1 15.16 -10.34 22.95
CA MET A 1 14.45 -10.93 21.80
C MET A 1 13.18 -10.14 21.53
N SER A 2 13.28 -9.09 20.71
CA SER A 2 12.13 -8.28 20.27
C SER A 2 11.54 -8.91 19.00
N SER A 3 10.23 -8.97 18.90
CA SER A 3 9.51 -9.55 17.76
C SER A 3 8.89 -8.44 16.90
N LEU A 4 8.81 -8.68 15.59
CA LEU A 4 8.39 -7.69 14.59
C LEU A 4 7.11 -8.13 13.88
N VAL A 5 6.13 -7.21 13.79
CA VAL A 5 4.96 -7.36 12.91
C VAL A 5 5.09 -6.35 11.77
N VAL A 6 5.08 -6.82 10.53
CA VAL A 6 5.13 -5.97 9.34
C VAL A 6 3.77 -5.99 8.65
N LEU A 7 3.18 -4.81 8.46
CA LEU A 7 1.95 -4.64 7.70
C LEU A 7 2.24 -3.88 6.41
N GLU A 8 2.40 -4.60 5.30
CA GLU A 8 2.55 -3.96 3.98
C GLU A 8 1.18 -3.84 3.27
N SER A 9 0.84 -2.65 2.77
CA SER A 9 -0.33 -2.47 1.90
C SER A 9 0.06 -2.45 0.42
N ARG A 10 -0.18 -3.56 -0.28
CA ARG A 10 -0.01 -3.69 -1.73
C ARG A 10 -1.28 -3.22 -2.42
N SER A 11 -1.25 -1.99 -2.93
CA SER A 11 -2.42 -1.14 -3.01
C SER A 11 -2.79 -0.67 -4.42
N VAL A 12 -2.86 -1.52 -5.46
CA VAL A 12 -3.28 -1.05 -6.79
C VAL A 12 -4.52 -1.76 -7.34
N LEU A 13 -4.60 -3.09 -7.29
CA LEU A 13 -5.78 -3.78 -7.86
C LEU A 13 -7.05 -3.75 -7.01
N ARG A 14 -6.93 -3.77 -5.68
CA ARG A 14 -8.12 -3.70 -4.81
C ARG A 14 -8.86 -2.36 -4.91
N PHE A 15 -8.21 -1.33 -5.48
CA PHE A 15 -8.76 0.02 -5.61
C PHE A 15 -9.74 0.21 -6.77
N CYS A 16 -9.58 -0.54 -7.86
CA CYS A 16 -10.46 -0.36 -9.01
C CYS A 16 -11.91 -0.80 -8.71
N ARG A 17 -12.12 -1.80 -7.84
CA ARG A 17 -13.46 -2.26 -7.44
C ARG A 17 -14.29 -1.22 -6.68
N VAL A 18 -13.63 -0.29 -5.98
CA VAL A 18 -14.29 0.78 -5.18
C VAL A 18 -15.00 1.82 -6.07
N LEU A 19 -14.59 1.94 -7.34
CA LEU A 19 -15.10 2.96 -8.26
C LEU A 19 -16.43 2.58 -8.95
N LEU A 20 -16.91 1.34 -8.83
CA LEU A 20 -18.18 0.92 -9.40
C LEU A 20 -19.32 1.18 -8.42
N ARG A 21 -19.98 2.33 -8.56
CA ARG A 21 -21.33 2.52 -8.00
C ARG A 21 -22.31 1.57 -8.71
N PRO A 22 -23.33 1.03 -8.01
CA PRO A 22 -24.30 0.07 -8.55
C PRO A 22 -25.28 0.62 -9.61
N GLY A 23 -24.98 1.75 -10.25
CA GLY A 23 -25.86 2.42 -11.22
C GLY A 23 -25.34 2.46 -12.67
N ILE A 24 -24.12 1.98 -12.95
CA ILE A 24 -23.57 1.99 -14.31
C ILE A 24 -23.82 0.61 -14.94
N ARG A 25 -24.90 0.47 -15.71
CA ARG A 25 -25.10 -0.70 -16.60
C ARG A 25 -24.12 -0.56 -17.77
N LEU A 26 -23.02 -1.31 -17.75
CA LEU A 26 -22.10 -1.41 -18.87
C LEU A 26 -22.41 -2.72 -19.61
N TYR A 27 -23.08 -2.58 -20.76
CA TYR A 27 -23.28 -3.67 -21.69
C TYR A 27 -22.02 -3.80 -22.56
N THR A 28 -21.20 -4.82 -22.31
CA THR A 28 -20.24 -5.31 -23.30
C THR A 28 -20.20 -6.83 -23.21
N ALA A 29 -20.79 -7.50 -24.20
CA ALA A 29 -20.77 -8.94 -24.29
C ALA A 29 -19.31 -9.45 -24.34
N GLY A 30 -18.91 -10.32 -23.40
CA GLY A 30 -17.64 -11.05 -23.42
C GLY A 30 -16.44 -10.44 -22.67
N ALA A 31 -16.54 -9.25 -22.06
CA ALA A 31 -15.42 -8.64 -21.32
C ALA A 31 -15.41 -9.01 -19.83
N SER A 32 -14.23 -9.25 -19.25
CA SER A 32 -14.11 -9.51 -17.81
C SER A 32 -14.42 -8.23 -17.01
N ALA A 33 -14.90 -8.37 -15.77
CA ALA A 33 -15.19 -7.20 -14.92
C ALA A 33 -13.97 -6.27 -14.72
N GLY A 34 -12.75 -6.82 -14.83
CA GLY A 34 -11.50 -6.06 -14.78
C GLY A 34 -11.28 -5.17 -16.01
N ASP A 35 -11.66 -5.66 -17.20
CA ASP A 35 -11.50 -4.92 -18.46
C ASP A 35 -12.50 -3.76 -18.54
N VAL A 36 -13.72 -3.99 -18.06
CA VAL A 36 -14.76 -2.96 -17.95
C VAL A 36 -14.31 -1.82 -17.01
N LEU A 37 -13.71 -2.17 -15.86
CA LEU A 37 -13.13 -1.19 -14.94
C LEU A 37 -12.00 -0.39 -15.56
N LEU A 38 -11.12 -1.08 -16.29
CA LEU A 38 -9.99 -0.48 -16.97
C LEU A 38 -10.45 0.54 -18.01
N ASP A 39 -11.42 0.18 -18.85
CA ASP A 39 -12.02 1.08 -19.83
C ASP A 39 -12.58 2.36 -19.17
N VAL A 40 -13.31 2.24 -18.06
CA VAL A 40 -13.82 3.39 -17.30
C VAL A 40 -12.68 4.27 -16.78
N CYS A 41 -11.64 3.66 -16.21
CA CYS A 41 -10.47 4.38 -15.69
C CYS A 41 -9.71 5.14 -16.78
N LEU A 42 -9.61 4.55 -17.99
CA LEU A 42 -8.98 5.20 -19.14
C LEU A 42 -9.84 6.35 -19.68
N ARG A 43 -11.14 6.12 -19.91
CA ARG A 43 -12.08 7.14 -20.42
C ARG A 43 -12.18 8.35 -19.49
N ARG A 44 -12.21 8.10 -18.18
CA ARG A 44 -12.28 9.15 -17.15
C ARG A 44 -10.92 9.73 -16.77
N ARG A 45 -9.84 9.34 -17.46
CA ARG A 45 -8.47 9.83 -17.25
C ARG A 45 -7.96 9.64 -15.81
N PHE A 46 -8.37 8.56 -15.14
CA PHE A 46 -7.74 8.13 -13.87
C PHE A 46 -6.36 7.53 -14.13
N ILE A 47 -6.25 6.73 -15.18
CA ILE A 47 -5.00 6.13 -15.65
C ILE A 47 -4.71 6.69 -17.04
N LEU A 48 -3.44 6.97 -17.31
CA LEU A 48 -2.92 7.40 -18.59
C LEU A 48 -2.07 6.27 -19.19
N GLY A 49 -2.29 6.00 -20.47
CA GLY A 49 -1.57 5.01 -21.25
C GLY A 49 -2.45 4.45 -22.38
N GLU A 50 -1.81 3.99 -23.45
CA GLU A 50 -2.46 3.31 -24.56
C GLU A 50 -2.12 1.82 -24.51
N GLY A 51 -3.06 0.95 -24.90
CA GLY A 51 -2.83 -0.50 -24.93
C GLY A 51 -2.58 -1.15 -23.57
N LEU A 52 -3.00 -0.52 -22.47
CA LEU A 52 -2.82 -1.09 -21.14
C LEU A 52 -3.73 -2.31 -20.94
N ILE A 53 -3.15 -3.36 -20.39
CA ILE A 53 -3.86 -4.57 -19.94
C ILE A 53 -3.89 -4.54 -18.40
N ALA A 54 -4.92 -5.12 -17.78
CA ALA A 54 -5.05 -5.18 -16.32
C ALA A 54 -3.79 -5.73 -15.61
N ALA A 55 -3.10 -6.69 -16.25
CA ALA A 55 -1.83 -7.24 -15.78
C ALA A 55 -0.67 -6.22 -15.75
N SER A 56 -0.64 -5.27 -16.69
CA SER A 56 0.39 -4.21 -16.76
C SER A 56 0.23 -3.20 -15.62
N ILE A 57 -1.01 -2.92 -15.21
CA ILE A 57 -1.31 -2.04 -14.07
C ILE A 57 -0.80 -2.66 -12.77
N LEU A 58 -1.01 -3.97 -12.60
CA LEU A 58 -0.49 -4.73 -11.47
C LEU A 58 1.01 -4.64 -11.31
N ARG A 59 1.71 -4.63 -12.45
CA ARG A 59 3.17 -4.58 -12.53
C ARG A 59 3.72 -3.17 -12.28
N GLY A 60 2.87 -2.14 -12.20
CA GLY A 60 3.30 -0.76 -11.93
C GLY A 60 3.71 0.03 -13.19
N GLY A 61 3.39 -0.47 -14.38
CA GLY A 61 3.68 0.19 -15.66
C GLY A 61 2.55 1.10 -16.12
N HIS A 62 2.12 2.06 -15.30
CA HIS A 62 1.04 2.99 -15.65
C HIS A 62 1.29 4.39 -15.09
N SER A 63 0.79 5.40 -15.80
CA SER A 63 0.77 6.78 -15.31
C SER A 63 -0.60 7.13 -14.76
N LEU A 64 -0.66 7.99 -13.74
CA LEU A 64 -1.93 8.45 -13.18
C LEU A 64 -2.30 9.81 -13.76
N GLY A 65 -3.57 9.96 -14.17
CA GLY A 65 -4.10 11.26 -14.58
C GLY A 65 -4.54 12.10 -13.37
N PRO A 66 -5.02 13.34 -13.59
CA PRO A 66 -5.37 14.26 -12.51
C PRO A 66 -6.30 13.68 -11.43
N PRO A 67 -7.45 13.04 -11.78
CA PRO A 67 -8.30 12.42 -10.76
C PRO A 67 -7.66 11.19 -10.10
N GLY A 68 -6.80 10.44 -10.81
CA GLY A 68 -6.04 9.33 -10.25
C GLY A 68 -5.00 9.79 -9.21
N ILE A 69 -4.31 10.89 -9.50
CA ILE A 69 -3.36 11.53 -8.56
C ILE A 69 -4.10 12.00 -7.31
N GLN A 70 -5.24 12.69 -7.47
CA GLN A 70 -6.00 13.17 -6.33
C GLN A 70 -6.54 12.01 -5.48
N MET A 71 -7.03 10.95 -6.13
CA MET A 71 -7.48 9.73 -5.45
C MET A 71 -6.34 9.09 -4.67
N LYS A 72 -5.15 8.94 -5.27
CA LYS A 72 -3.95 8.43 -4.60
C LYS A 72 -3.58 9.28 -3.37
N LYS A 73 -3.59 10.60 -3.50
CA LYS A 73 -3.32 11.54 -2.39
C LYS A 73 -4.33 11.37 -1.26
N ASN A 74 -5.63 11.32 -1.58
CA ASN A 74 -6.70 11.15 -0.60
C ASN A 74 -6.56 9.83 0.16
N LEU A 75 -6.18 8.76 -0.53
CA LEU A 75 -5.97 7.46 0.08
C LEU A 75 -4.78 7.46 1.04
N ILE A 76 -3.64 8.02 0.63
CA ILE A 76 -2.44 8.13 1.47
C ILE A 76 -2.79 8.95 2.72
N LYS A 77 -3.53 10.05 2.56
CA LYS A 77 -4.02 10.86 3.68
C LYS A 77 -4.87 10.02 4.65
N GLN A 78 -5.87 9.30 4.16
CA GLN A 78 -6.72 8.46 5.01
C GLN A 78 -5.96 7.29 5.67
N TRP A 79 -4.89 6.80 5.05
CA TRP A 79 -4.02 5.81 5.66
C TRP A 79 -3.25 6.40 6.83
N TRP A 80 -2.65 7.59 6.65
CA TRP A 80 -1.95 8.29 7.72
C TRP A 80 -2.88 8.66 8.87
N GLU A 81 -4.07 9.17 8.58
CA GLU A 81 -5.10 9.43 9.61
C GLU A 81 -5.42 8.16 10.40
N MET A 82 -5.49 6.99 9.76
CA MET A 82 -5.72 5.72 10.46
C MET A 82 -4.56 5.33 11.38
N VAL A 83 -3.33 5.53 10.93
CA VAL A 83 -2.12 5.21 11.70
C VAL A 83 -1.91 6.19 12.86
N GLU A 84 -2.18 7.48 12.66
CA GLU A 84 -2.04 8.51 13.70
C GLU A 84 -3.16 8.42 14.74
N LEU A 85 -4.40 8.12 14.32
CA LEU A 85 -5.55 7.99 15.22
C LEU A 85 -5.52 6.73 16.08
N SER A 86 -4.64 5.75 15.82
CA SER A 86 -4.59 4.53 16.61
C SER A 86 -4.11 4.75 18.06
N ARG A 87 -3.76 6.00 18.46
CA ARG A 87 -3.32 6.41 19.81
C ARG A 87 -2.08 5.70 20.34
N GLU A 88 -1.39 4.96 19.49
CA GLU A 88 -0.18 4.23 19.87
C GLU A 88 1.05 5.04 19.48
N HIS A 89 2.19 4.76 20.11
CA HIS A 89 3.45 5.43 19.79
C HIS A 89 3.95 4.97 18.40
N VAL A 90 3.39 5.56 17.34
CA VAL A 90 3.83 5.36 15.97
C VAL A 90 4.65 6.57 15.55
N LEU A 91 5.88 6.33 15.13
CA LEU A 91 6.79 7.35 14.64
C LEU A 91 6.77 7.36 13.11
N PRO A 92 6.43 8.48 12.47
CA PRO A 92 6.56 8.62 11.04
C PRO A 92 8.04 8.76 10.67
N ILE A 93 8.48 8.03 9.65
CA ILE A 93 9.81 8.19 9.05
C ILE A 93 9.70 8.30 7.53
N ASP A 94 10.74 8.85 6.93
CA ASP A 94 10.95 8.84 5.49
C ASP A 94 12.39 8.40 5.22
N THR A 95 12.54 7.32 4.44
CA THR A 95 13.84 6.72 4.15
C THR A 95 14.25 6.91 2.69
N SER A 96 15.56 7.00 2.47
CA SER A 96 16.10 7.24 1.13
C SER A 96 15.68 6.15 0.15
N LEU A 97 15.26 6.57 -1.05
CA LEU A 97 14.96 5.67 -2.15
C LEU A 97 16.18 4.85 -2.58
N HIS A 98 17.37 5.43 -2.48
CA HIS A 98 18.64 4.78 -2.74
C HIS A 98 19.35 4.61 -1.40
N PRO A 99 19.12 3.49 -0.69
CA PRO A 99 19.82 3.24 0.56
C PRO A 99 21.32 3.07 0.28
N PRO A 100 22.21 3.57 1.16
CA PRO A 100 23.63 3.27 1.07
C PRO A 100 23.84 1.74 1.07
N GLY A 101 24.53 1.26 0.04
CA GLY A 101 24.80 -0.14 -0.20
C GLY A 101 25.63 -0.33 -1.49
N PRO A 102 26.29 -1.49 -1.66
CA PRO A 102 27.25 -1.71 -2.74
C PRO A 102 26.62 -1.73 -4.14
N THR A 103 25.31 -1.97 -4.23
CA THR A 103 24.60 -2.15 -5.49
C THR A 103 24.08 -0.84 -6.10
N GLY A 104 23.97 0.25 -5.31
CA GLY A 104 23.34 1.50 -5.73
C GLY A 104 21.87 1.38 -6.16
N LEU A 105 21.26 0.19 -5.99
CA LEU A 105 19.92 -0.10 -6.46
C LEU A 105 18.87 0.62 -5.61
N PRO A 106 17.74 1.02 -6.23
CA PRO A 106 16.63 1.57 -5.48
C PRO A 106 16.01 0.52 -4.55
N ARG A 107 15.43 0.97 -3.44
CA ARG A 107 14.77 0.12 -2.45
C ARG A 107 13.63 -0.70 -3.06
N GLN A 108 13.53 -1.96 -2.64
CA GLN A 108 12.46 -2.87 -3.05
C GLN A 108 11.30 -2.92 -2.04
N ASP A 109 11.59 -2.64 -0.77
CA ASP A 109 10.63 -2.58 0.33
C ASP A 109 10.89 -1.36 1.24
N LEU A 110 10.00 -1.15 2.20
CA LEU A 110 10.14 -0.13 3.25
C LEU A 110 10.63 -0.72 4.57
N LEU A 111 10.71 -2.05 4.67
CA LEU A 111 11.08 -2.75 5.90
C LEU A 111 12.54 -2.48 6.26
N GLN A 112 13.43 -2.55 5.27
CA GLN A 112 14.86 -2.33 5.50
C GLN A 112 15.15 -0.92 6.04
N GLY A 113 14.41 0.07 5.55
CA GLY A 113 14.48 1.46 6.04
C GLY A 113 14.08 1.55 7.52
N ALA A 114 12.90 1.01 7.87
CA ALA A 114 12.42 1.00 9.24
C ALA A 114 13.37 0.27 10.22
N LEU A 115 13.95 -0.85 9.80
CA LEU A 115 14.91 -1.61 10.62
C LEU A 115 16.20 -0.84 10.87
N ARG A 116 16.71 -0.10 9.87
CA ARG A 116 17.91 0.73 10.02
C ARG A 116 17.71 1.85 11.06
N HIS A 117 16.50 2.40 11.12
CA HIS A 117 16.15 3.47 12.05
C HIS A 117 15.57 2.97 13.38
N TYR A 118 15.57 1.66 13.63
CA TYR A 118 15.01 1.08 14.86
C TYR A 118 15.63 1.67 16.13
N VAL A 119 16.97 1.75 16.21
CA VAL A 119 17.65 2.24 17.42
C VAL A 119 17.36 3.72 17.66
N SER A 120 17.47 4.56 16.64
CA SER A 120 17.16 5.99 16.73
C SER A 120 15.72 6.24 17.16
N CYS A 121 14.77 5.45 16.63
CA CYS A 121 13.37 5.54 17.03
C CYS A 121 13.13 5.02 18.47
N LEU A 122 13.84 3.96 18.87
CA LEU A 122 13.77 3.39 20.20
C LEU A 122 14.27 4.37 21.27
N GLU A 123 15.32 5.13 20.96
CA GLU A 123 15.83 6.21 21.81
C GLU A 123 14.79 7.32 22.00
N LEU A 124 14.09 7.72 20.93
CA LEU A 124 13.02 8.73 21.00
C LEU A 124 11.84 8.30 21.88
N VAL A 125 11.51 7.01 21.90
CA VAL A 125 10.48 6.45 22.80
C VAL A 125 11.04 6.05 24.18
N ASN A 126 12.24 6.53 24.53
CA ASN A 126 12.92 6.29 25.80
C ASN A 126 13.04 4.80 26.14
N TRP A 127 13.44 4.00 25.14
CA TRP A 127 13.65 2.55 25.26
C TRP A 127 12.40 1.75 25.68
N LYS A 128 11.20 2.30 25.46
CA LYS A 128 9.94 1.66 25.82
C LYS A 128 9.30 0.97 24.62
N LEU A 129 8.93 -0.29 24.84
CA LEU A 129 8.06 -1.08 23.96
C LEU A 129 6.62 -1.08 24.51
N PRO A 130 5.60 -1.26 23.66
CA PRO A 130 5.66 -1.37 22.20
C PRO A 130 5.63 0.00 21.50
N PHE A 131 6.19 0.05 20.29
CA PHE A 131 6.11 1.23 19.42
C PHE A 131 6.13 0.81 17.95
N GLY A 132 5.71 1.71 17.08
CA GLY A 132 5.61 1.51 15.65
C GLY A 132 6.46 2.50 14.87
N ILE A 133 6.87 2.09 13.68
CA ILE A 133 7.48 2.95 12.68
C ILE A 133 6.61 2.87 11.44
N ALA A 134 6.13 4.00 10.96
CA ALA A 134 5.28 4.09 9.78
C ALA A 134 5.98 4.88 8.67
N GLU A 135 5.84 4.39 7.44
CA GLU A 135 6.39 5.05 6.26
C GLU A 135 5.48 4.83 5.04
N VAL A 136 5.36 5.87 4.20
CA VAL A 136 4.77 5.76 2.86
C VAL A 136 5.80 6.19 1.84
N GLY A 137 6.17 5.29 0.93
CA GLY A 137 7.28 5.52 0.01
C GLY A 137 7.12 4.81 -1.33
N LYS A 138 7.91 5.25 -2.30
CA LYS A 138 8.07 4.53 -3.58
C LYS A 138 9.07 3.40 -3.43
N CYS A 139 8.73 2.25 -3.99
CA CYS A 139 9.56 1.06 -4.06
C CYS A 139 9.57 0.53 -5.50
N PHE A 140 10.67 -0.10 -5.87
CA PHE A 140 10.87 -0.66 -7.20
C PHE A 140 10.93 -2.17 -7.13
N HIS A 141 10.30 -2.86 -8.06
CA HIS A 141 10.44 -4.30 -8.17
C HIS A 141 10.81 -4.69 -9.61
N THR A 142 11.64 -5.72 -9.72
CA THR A 142 11.98 -6.31 -11.01
C THR A 142 10.83 -7.18 -11.49
N ILE A 143 10.34 -6.92 -12.69
CA ILE A 143 9.31 -7.75 -13.34
C ILE A 143 10.03 -8.99 -13.89
N ALA A 144 9.65 -10.18 -13.45
CA ALA A 144 10.35 -11.45 -13.71
C ALA A 144 10.28 -11.97 -15.17
N ASP A 145 10.02 -11.09 -16.15
CA ASP A 145 9.63 -11.46 -17.52
C ASP A 145 10.75 -11.22 -18.55
N GLY A 146 12.01 -11.32 -18.12
CA GLY A 146 13.19 -11.17 -19.00
C GLY A 146 13.42 -9.76 -19.58
N ASP A 147 12.46 -8.86 -19.44
CA ASP A 147 12.55 -7.47 -19.89
C ASP A 147 13.06 -6.59 -18.74
N CYS A 148 13.97 -5.64 -19.01
CA CYS A 148 14.61 -4.74 -18.03
C CYS A 148 13.65 -3.71 -17.39
N ARG A 149 12.36 -4.02 -17.33
CA ARG A 149 11.31 -3.12 -16.85
C ARG A 149 11.20 -3.23 -15.33
N SER A 150 11.54 -2.13 -14.67
CA SER A 150 11.28 -1.93 -13.24
C SER A 150 9.88 -1.38 -13.05
N GLY A 151 9.09 -2.03 -12.20
CA GLY A 151 7.77 -1.53 -11.82
C GLY A 151 7.88 -0.56 -10.65
N GLU A 152 7.28 0.63 -10.76
CA GLU A 152 7.14 1.56 -9.63
C GLU A 152 5.88 1.23 -8.82
N ARG A 153 6.01 1.16 -7.50
CA ARG A 153 4.86 1.04 -6.59
C ARG A 153 5.01 2.00 -5.43
N THR A 154 3.92 2.64 -5.02
CA THR A 154 3.87 3.34 -3.74
C THR A 154 3.30 2.40 -2.70
N LEU A 155 4.05 2.16 -1.64
CA LEU A 155 3.68 1.31 -0.52
C LEU A 155 3.51 2.16 0.73
N GLY A 156 2.57 1.76 1.59
CA GLY A 156 2.49 2.20 2.97
C GLY A 156 2.81 1.01 3.86
N SER A 157 3.77 1.17 4.77
CA SER A 157 4.23 0.14 5.68
C SER A 157 4.16 0.64 7.12
N LEU A 158 3.66 -0.23 8.01
CA LEU A 158 3.75 -0.07 9.45
C LEU A 158 4.54 -1.25 10.01
N CYS A 159 5.68 -0.94 10.62
CA CYS A 159 6.52 -1.90 11.33
C CYS A 159 6.30 -1.74 12.83
N TRP A 160 5.69 -2.73 13.46
CA TRP A 160 5.35 -2.70 14.89
C TRP A 160 6.32 -3.57 15.70
N PHE A 161 7.00 -2.96 16.66
CA PHE A 161 7.99 -3.60 17.52
C PHE A 161 7.36 -3.90 18.88
N CYS A 162 7.36 -5.17 19.25
CA CYS A 162 6.74 -5.63 20.49
C CYS A 162 7.50 -6.80 21.12
N SER A 163 7.09 -7.18 22.34
CA SER A 163 7.58 -8.39 22.98
C SER A 163 6.99 -9.63 22.30
N SER A 164 7.78 -10.70 22.20
CA SER A 164 7.30 -11.99 21.67
C SER A 164 6.02 -12.49 22.36
N LYS A 165 5.86 -12.21 23.65
CA LYS A 165 4.68 -12.60 24.45
C LYS A 165 3.38 -11.94 23.98
N THR A 166 3.44 -10.72 23.46
CA THR A 166 2.27 -9.95 23.02
C THR A 166 2.12 -9.92 21.50
N LEU A 167 3.01 -10.60 20.77
CA LEU A 167 3.05 -10.60 19.30
C LEU A 167 1.70 -10.97 18.66
N SER A 168 1.08 -12.06 19.11
CA SER A 168 -0.20 -12.52 18.55
C SER A 168 -1.33 -11.52 18.79
N GLN A 169 -1.38 -10.92 19.98
CA GLN A 169 -2.39 -9.92 20.32
C GLN A 169 -2.25 -8.67 19.42
N TRP A 170 -1.02 -8.18 19.26
CA TRP A 170 -0.72 -7.04 18.40
C TRP A 170 -0.99 -7.34 16.92
N ARG A 171 -0.61 -8.52 16.44
CA ARG A 171 -0.90 -8.95 15.07
C ARG A 171 -2.40 -8.94 14.78
N ASP A 172 -3.21 -9.50 15.69
CA ASP A 172 -4.66 -9.60 15.50
C ASP A 172 -5.33 -8.22 15.64
N TYR A 173 -4.86 -7.38 16.55
CA TYR A 173 -5.29 -5.98 16.68
C TYR A 173 -5.08 -5.22 15.37
N TRP A 174 -3.86 -5.22 14.85
CA TRP A 174 -3.51 -4.51 13.63
C TRP A 174 -4.19 -5.08 12.38
N LEU A 175 -4.36 -6.40 12.31
CA LEU A 175 -5.12 -7.05 11.24
C LEU A 175 -6.57 -6.54 11.22
N ARG A 176 -7.25 -6.52 12.38
CA ARG A 176 -8.61 -6.01 12.50
C ARG A 176 -8.69 -4.53 12.16
N HIS A 177 -7.77 -3.72 12.68
CA HIS A 177 -7.73 -2.27 12.42
C HIS A 177 -7.59 -1.98 10.93
N ARG A 178 -6.67 -2.68 10.26
CA ARG A 178 -6.49 -2.61 8.80
C ARG A 178 -7.72 -3.07 8.03
N LEU A 179 -8.37 -4.16 8.43
CA LEU A 179 -9.59 -4.65 7.78
C LEU A 179 -10.74 -3.64 7.90
N LEU A 180 -10.91 -3.03 9.08
CA LEU A 180 -11.91 -1.98 9.31
C LEU A 180 -11.65 -0.74 8.46
N TRP A 181 -10.38 -0.33 8.36
CA TRP A 181 -9.99 0.76 7.46
C TRP A 181 -10.34 0.46 6.01
N TRP A 182 -10.00 -0.73 5.52
CA TRP A 182 -10.36 -1.15 4.16
C TRP A 182 -11.86 -1.14 3.93
N ARG A 183 -12.67 -1.63 4.89
CA ARG A 183 -14.14 -1.58 4.80
C ARG A 183 -14.66 -0.14 4.71
N ARG A 184 -14.05 0.80 5.44
CA ARG A 184 -14.40 2.23 5.36
C ARG A 184 -14.08 2.82 3.98
N VAL A 185 -12.92 2.49 3.43
CA VAL A 185 -12.45 3.03 2.14
C VAL A 185 -13.18 2.41 0.95
N SER A 186 -13.51 1.11 1.01
CA SER A 186 -14.04 0.34 -0.13
C SER A 186 -15.56 0.14 -0.16
N GLY A 187 -16.27 0.56 0.88
CA GLY A 187 -17.71 0.33 1.00
C GLY A 187 -18.06 -1.06 1.56
N PRO A 188 -19.32 -1.50 1.44
CA PRO A 188 -19.82 -2.69 2.14
C PRO A 188 -19.05 -3.98 1.79
N PRO A 189 -18.95 -4.93 2.74
CA PRO A 189 -18.02 -6.07 2.70
C PRO A 189 -18.22 -7.06 1.55
N SER A 190 -19.36 -7.04 0.86
CA SER A 190 -19.63 -7.87 -0.32
C SER A 190 -18.69 -7.59 -1.50
N MET A 191 -18.02 -6.43 -1.54
CA MET A 191 -17.05 -6.09 -2.59
C MET A 191 -15.60 -6.52 -2.31
N VAL A 192 -15.25 -6.80 -1.05
CA VAL A 192 -13.86 -7.05 -0.62
C VAL A 192 -13.54 -8.54 -0.51
N MET A 193 -14.54 -9.37 -0.20
CA MET A 193 -14.42 -10.81 0.03
C MET A 193 -15.03 -11.59 -1.14
N GLY A 194 -14.46 -11.42 -2.34
CA GLY A 194 -14.67 -12.39 -3.42
C GLY A 194 -13.81 -13.62 -3.13
N VAL A 195 -14.40 -14.58 -2.43
CA VAL A 195 -14.09 -16.01 -2.61
C VAL A 195 -14.57 -16.40 -4.00
#